data_AF-A0A516NWE0-F1
#
_entry.id   AF-A0A516NWE0-F1
#
_cell.length_a   1.000
_cell.length_b   1.000
_cell.length_c   1.000
_cell.angle_alpha   90.00
_cell.angle_beta   90.00
_cell.angle_gamma   90.00
#
_symmetry.space_group_name_H-M   'P 1'
#
loop_
_entity.id
_entity.type
_entity.pdbx_description
1 polymer ?
#
loop_
_entity_poly.entity_id
_entity_poly.type
_entity_poly.pdbx_seq_one_letter_code
_entity_poly.pdbx_strand_id
1 'polypeptide(L)' 'MAEIELSPDDDIFALGLVNSLRALEIVVHVEKTYGITVEVEDLELDNFRSAARAAAFVERKRGRDSRS' A
#
# COMPACT_ATOMS: atom_id res chain seq x y z
N MET A 1 -21.09 -14.89 10.85
CA MET A 1 -19.81 -14.17 10.99
C MET A 1 -20.08 -12.77 10.47
N ALA A 2 -19.76 -11.70 11.21
CA ALA A 2 -19.97 -10.36 10.67
C ALA A 2 -18.92 -10.13 9.57
N GLU A 3 -19.35 -9.81 8.36
CA GLU A 3 -18.47 -9.26 7.33
C GLU A 3 -18.03 -7.87 7.78
N ILE A 4 -16.72 -7.62 7.77
CA ILE A 4 -16.16 -6.29 8.00
C ILE A 4 -16.19 -5.61 6.64
N GLU A 5 -17.11 -4.66 6.45
CA GLU A 5 -17.06 -3.76 5.30
C GLU A 5 -15.87 -2.80 5.48
N LEU A 6 -14.90 -2.89 4.58
CA LEU A 6 -13.72 -2.02 4.57
C LEU A 6 -13.90 -0.91 3.53
N SER A 7 -13.77 0.32 3.99
CA SER A 7 -13.64 1.50 3.14
C SER A 7 -12.21 1.61 2.60
N PRO A 8 -11.99 2.16 1.39
CA PRO A 8 -10.65 2.41 0.86
C PRO A 8 -9.76 3.28 1.75
N ASP A 9 -10.37 4.12 2.59
CA ASP A 9 -9.70 5.06 3.50
C ASP A 9 -9.46 4.49 4.90
N ASP A 10 -9.97 3.27 5.18
CA ASP A 10 -9.84 2.67 6.48
C ASP A 10 -8.38 2.33 6.79
N ASP A 11 -7.98 2.65 8.02
CA ASP A 11 -6.66 2.32 8.52
C ASP A 11 -6.62 0.84 8.94
N ILE A 12 -6.11 0.00 8.04
CA ILE A 12 -6.04 -1.46 8.24
C ILE A 12 -5.06 -1.86 9.35
N PHE A 13 -4.15 -0.98 9.77
CA PHE A 13 -3.28 -1.19 10.94
C PHE A 13 -4.03 -0.86 12.23
N ALA A 14 -4.76 0.26 12.25
CA ALA A 14 -5.58 0.64 13.40
C ALA A 14 -6.71 -0.38 13.67
N LEU A 15 -7.26 -0.97 12.60
CA LEU A 15 -8.24 -2.06 12.67
C LEU A 15 -7.62 -3.40 13.11
N GLY A 16 -6.29 -3.49 13.24
CA GLY A 16 -5.59 -4.71 13.64
C GLY A 16 -5.58 -5.82 12.58
N LEU A 17 -5.96 -5.50 11.34
CA LEU A 17 -6.00 -6.44 10.22
C LEU A 17 -4.59 -6.71 9.65
N VAL A 18 -3.70 -5.73 9.80
CA VAL A 18 -2.33 -5.76 9.30
C VAL A 18 -1.35 -5.38 10.41
N ASN A 19 -0.19 -6.03 10.40
CA ASN A 19 0.95 -5.70 11.25
C ASN A 19 2.19 -5.39 10.39
N SER A 20 3.29 -4.98 11.00
CA SER A 20 4.51 -4.60 10.28
C SER A 20 5.07 -5.70 9.36
N LEU A 21 4.88 -6.99 9.70
CA LEU A 21 5.33 -8.09 8.86
C LEU A 21 4.42 -8.27 7.63
N ARG A 22 3.10 -8.23 7.84
CA ARG A 22 2.10 -8.27 6.77
C ARG A 22 2.19 -7.05 5.85
N ALA A 23 2.67 -5.91 6.35
CA ALA A 23 2.92 -4.71 5.56
C ALA A 23 3.93 -4.97 4.44
N LEU A 24 5.00 -5.71 4.72
CA LEU A 24 5.99 -6.08 3.71
C LEU A 24 5.40 -6.96 2.62
N GLU A 25 4.45 -7.84 2.95
CA GLU A 25 3.74 -8.65 1.95
C GLU A 25 2.90 -7.76 1.02
N ILE A 26 2.25 -6.72 1.55
CA ILE A 26 1.50 -5.74 0.76
C ILE A 26 2.46 -4.99 -0.19
N VAL A 27 3.62 -4.56 0.30
CA VAL A 27 4.64 -3.90 -0.51
C VAL A 27 5.06 -4.80 -1.68
N VAL A 28 5.47 -6.03 -1.40
CA VAL A 28 5.90 -7.00 -2.42
C VAL A 28 4.76 -7.29 -3.42
N HIS A 29 3.52 -7.36 -2.93
CA HIS A 29 2.36 -7.55 -3.78
C HIS A 29 2.15 -6.37 -4.73
N VAL A 30 2.24 -5.14 -4.23
CA VAL A 30 2.11 -3.91 -5.01
C VAL A 30 3.22 -3.80 -6.05
N GLU A 31 4.49 -4.04 -5.67
CA GLU A 31 5.62 -4.05 -6.59
C GLU A 31 5.40 -5.01 -7.76
N LYS A 32 5.05 -6.26 -7.45
CA LYS A 32 4.82 -7.30 -8.46
C LYS A 32 3.61 -7.02 -9.34
N THR A 33 2.54 -6.47 -8.77
CA THR A 33 1.28 -6.23 -9.47
C THR A 33 1.38 -5.06 -10.45
N TYR A 34 2.07 -3.99 -10.05
CA TYR A 34 2.15 -2.76 -10.84
C TYR A 34 3.47 -2.58 -11.59
N GLY A 35 4.47 -3.44 -11.33
CA GLY A 35 5.79 -3.39 -11.96
C GLY A 35 6.63 -2.23 -11.46
N ILE A 36 6.44 -1.82 -10.21
CA ILE A 36 7.16 -0.70 -9.59
C ILE A 36 8.16 -1.21 -8.56
N THR A 37 9.16 -0.38 -8.23
CA THR A 37 10.10 -0.62 -7.13
C THR A 37 9.80 0.31 -5.97
N VAL A 38 9.59 -0.24 -4.78
CA VAL A 38 9.37 0.51 -3.54
C VAL A 38 10.72 0.68 -2.85
N GLU A 39 11.19 1.92 -2.78
CA GLU A 39 12.45 2.25 -2.09
C GLU A 39 12.25 2.23 -0.57
N VAL A 40 13.34 2.16 0.20
CA VAL A 40 13.26 2.23 1.67
C VAL A 40 12.61 3.53 2.15
N GLU A 41 12.82 4.62 1.42
CA GLU A 41 12.19 5.93 1.68
C GLU A 41 10.68 5.93 1.40
N ASP A 42 10.21 5.04 0.52
CA ASP A 42 8.80 4.88 0.18
C ASP A 42 8.04 4.04 1.23
N LEU A 43 8.76 3.26 2.07
CA LEU A 43 8.22 2.39 3.13
C LEU A 43 7.65 3.16 4.33
N GLU A 44 7.40 4.45 4.21
CA GLU A 44 6.61 5.17 5.20
C GLU A 44 5.25 4.48 5.39
N LEU A 45 4.96 4.06 6.64
CA LEU A 45 3.73 3.38 7.04
C LEU A 45 2.48 4.11 6.53
N ASP A 46 2.57 5.44 6.44
CA ASP A 46 1.52 6.34 5.95
C ASP A 46 1.07 6.02 4.51
N ASN A 47 1.97 5.53 3.65
CA ASN A 47 1.66 5.16 2.26
C ASN A 47 0.83 3.87 2.14
N PHE A 48 0.96 2.94 3.09
CA PHE A 48 0.38 1.60 2.99
C PHE A 48 -0.73 1.33 4.02
N ARG A 49 -1.09 2.31 4.84
CA ARG A 49 -2.09 2.15 5.91
C ARG A 49 -3.54 2.00 5.42
N SER A 50 -3.83 2.31 4.16
CA SER A 50 -5.15 2.17 3.55
C SER A 50 -5.02 1.89 2.07
N ALA A 51 -6.06 1.34 1.44
CA ALA A 51 -6.05 1.06 0.00
C ALA A 51 -5.94 2.33 -0.85
N ALA A 52 -6.61 3.42 -0.47
CA ALA A 52 -6.57 4.69 -1.18
C ALA A 52 -5.15 5.28 -1.21
N ARG A 53 -4.43 5.18 -0.08
CA ARG A 53 -3.06 5.67 0.04
C ARG A 53 -2.07 4.84 -0.76
N ALA A 54 -2.21 3.52 -0.72
CA ALA A 54 -1.39 2.61 -1.52
C ALA A 54 -1.61 2.84 -3.02
N ALA A 55 -2.87 3.03 -3.45
CA ALA A 55 -3.19 3.37 -4.82
C ALA A 55 -2.57 4.72 -5.24
N ALA A 56 -2.70 5.76 -4.42
CA ALA A 56 -2.07 7.06 -4.70
C ALA A 56 -0.54 6.96 -4.77
N PHE A 57 0.08 6.11 -3.95
CA PHE A 57 1.51 5.83 -4.02
C PHE A 57 1.91 5.20 -5.36
N VAL A 58 1.19 4.15 -5.80
CA VAL A 58 1.41 3.48 -7.09
C VAL A 58 1.31 4.46 -8.26
N GLU A 59 0.26 5.28 -8.29
CA GLU A 59 0.05 6.28 -9.34
C GLU A 59 1.22 7.29 -9.39
N ARG A 60 1.67 7.78 -8.24
CA ARG A 60 2.85 8.67 -8.17
C ARG A 60 4.11 7.99 -8.70
N LYS A 61 4.34 6.71 -8.37
CA LYS A 61 5.54 5.98 -8.81
C LYS A 61 5.51 5.73 -10.32
N ARG A 62 4.38 5.28 -10.86
CA ARG A 62 4.19 5.08 -12.30
C ARG A 62 4.33 6.37 -13.12
N GLY A 63 3.89 7.51 -12.57
CA GLY A 63 4.10 8.83 -13.19
C GLY A 63 5.56 9.28 -13.22
N ARG A 64 6.42 8.74 -12.33
CA ARG A 64 7.88 8.97 -12.35
C ARG A 64 8.59 8.02 -13.30
N ASP A 65 8.16 6.76 -13.36
CA ASP A 65 8.75 5.74 -14.25
C ASP A 65 8.46 6.01 -15.74
N SER A 66 7.30 6.58 -16.06
CA SER A 66 6.92 6.93 -17.45
C SER A 66 7.66 8.16 -18.02
N ARG A 67 8.55 8.78 -17.24
CA ARG A 67 9.37 9.93 -17.67
C ARG A 67 10.85 9.60 -17.93
N SER A 68 11.24 8.33 -17.84
CA SER A 68 12.58 7.83 -18.23
C SER A 68 12.56 7.12 -19.57
#